data_AF-A0A932WXV4-F1
#
_entry.id   AF-A0A932WXV4-F1
#
_cell.length_a   1.000
_cell.length_b   1.000
_cell.length_c   1.000
_cell.angle_alpha   90.00
_cell.angle_beta   90.00
_cell.angle_gamma   90.00
#
_symmetry.space_group_name_H-M   'P 1'
#
loop_
_entity.id
_entity.type
_entity.pdbx_description
1 polymer ?
#
loop_
_entity_poly.entity_id
_entity_poly.type
_entity_poly.pdbx_seq_one_letter_code
_entity_poly.pdbx_strand_id
1 'polypeptide(L)' 'EHADVRGPAGSGGGWVFRNVDDPNEVFILLEWTDLESARQFTQSEDLRQTMQHAGVVDQPDAYFLEVADRPPL' A
#
# COMPACT_ATOMS: atom_id res chain seq x y z
N GLU A 1 13.45 5.24 -4.22
CA GLU A 1 13.18 6.52 -3.50
C GLU A 1 11.82 6.54 -2.77
N HIS A 2 11.34 5.40 -2.24
CA HIS A 2 10.17 5.34 -1.34
C HIS A 2 10.43 4.54 -0.05
N ALA A 3 11.69 4.21 0.22
CA ALA A 3 12.07 3.40 1.38
C ALA A 3 12.06 4.25 2.67
N ASP A 4 12.49 5.51 2.58
CA ASP A 4 12.74 6.36 3.76
C ASP A 4 11.46 6.87 4.46
N VAL A 5 10.32 6.91 3.75
CA VAL A 5 9.03 7.37 4.32
C VAL A 5 8.29 6.25 5.07
N ARG A 6 8.62 4.97 4.81
CA ARG A 6 7.90 3.81 5.36
C ARG A 6 8.36 3.42 6.77
N GLY A 7 9.63 3.69 7.10
CA GLY A 7 10.24 3.36 8.39
C GLY A 7 9.57 4.04 9.61
N PRO A 8 9.26 5.35 9.58
CA PRO A 8 8.62 6.03 10.71
C PRO A 8 7.17 5.61 10.97
N ALA A 9 6.49 4.98 10.01
CA ALA A 9 5.10 4.54 10.10
C ALA A 9 4.92 3.05 10.47
N GLY A 10 6.01 2.32 10.72
CA GLY A 10 5.95 0.90 11.12
C GLY A 10 5.75 -0.10 9.97
N SER A 11 5.85 0.35 8.72
CA SER A 11 5.79 -0.55 7.56
C SER A 11 7.12 -1.31 7.43
N GLY A 12 7.07 -2.64 7.55
CA GLY A 12 8.23 -3.54 7.46
C GLY A 12 8.80 -3.72 6.04
N GLY A 13 8.19 -3.07 5.05
CA GLY A 13 8.46 -3.24 3.63
C GLY A 13 7.16 -3.30 2.81
N GLY A 14 7.30 -3.53 1.51
CA GLY A 14 6.16 -3.69 0.64
C GLY A 14 6.56 -4.02 -0.79
N TRP A 15 5.60 -4.56 -1.54
CA TRP A 15 5.76 -4.91 -2.94
C TRP A 15 4.90 -3.99 -3.78
N VAL A 16 5.45 -3.55 -4.92
CA VAL A 16 4.71 -2.81 -5.93
C VAL A 16 4.62 -3.70 -7.15
N PHE A 17 3.40 -3.99 -7.58
CA PHE A 17 3.09 -4.76 -8.75
C PHE A 17 2.45 -3.83 -9.78
N ARG A 18 2.70 -4.10 -11.05
CA ARG A 18 1.97 -3.50 -12.16
C ARG A 18 1.05 -4.57 -12.74
N ASN A 19 -0.20 -4.21 -13.01
CA ASN A 19 -1.11 -5.12 -13.68
C ASN A 19 -0.56 -5.45 -15.09
N VAL A 20 -0.60 -6.74 -15.45
CA VAL A 20 -0.10 -7.22 -16.74
C VAL A 20 -1.03 -6.85 -17.91
N ASP A 21 -2.32 -6.69 -17.63
CA ASP A 21 -3.36 -6.34 -18.61
C ASP A 21 -3.57 -4.82 -18.73
N ASP A 22 -3.32 -4.06 -17.66
CA ASP A 22 -3.33 -2.59 -17.66
C ASP A 22 -2.04 -2.00 -17.03
N PRO A 23 -1.12 -1.44 -17.83
CA PRO A 23 0.13 -0.90 -17.31
C PRO A 23 -0.03 0.35 -16.43
N ASN A 24 -1.22 0.98 -16.41
CA ASN A 24 -1.53 2.13 -15.56
C ASN A 24 -2.08 1.73 -14.19
N GLU A 25 -2.49 0.47 -14.03
CA GLU A 25 -2.96 -0.05 -12.76
C GLU A 25 -1.77 -0.62 -11.95
N VAL A 26 -1.68 -0.21 -10.69
CA VAL A 26 -0.65 -0.66 -9.75
C VAL A 26 -1.30 -1.23 -8.50
N PHE A 27 -0.79 -2.36 -8.04
CA PHE A 27 -1.17 -2.97 -6.77
C PHE A 27 0.00 -2.85 -5.78
N ILE A 28 -0.29 -2.41 -4.56
CA ILE A 28 0.74 -2.22 -3.53
C ILE A 28 0.40 -3.08 -2.33
N LEU A 29 1.25 -4.06 -2.04
CA LEU A 29 1.15 -4.86 -0.82
C LEU A 29 2.02 -4.22 0.26
N LEU A 30 1.40 -3.84 1.38
CA LEU A 30 2.08 -3.26 2.53
C LEU A 30 1.93 -4.17 3.74
N GLU A 31 3.04 -4.42 4.43
CA GLU A 31 3.02 -5.14 5.70
C GLU A 31 2.87 -4.16 6.86
N TRP A 32 1.98 -4.50 7.78
CA TRP A 32 1.66 -3.72 8.98
C TRP A 32 1.64 -4.64 10.19
N THR A 33 2.13 -4.15 11.33
CA THR A 33 2.07 -4.86 12.61
C THR A 33 0.73 -4.67 13.33
N ASP A 34 -0.01 -3.62 12.97
CA ASP A 34 -1.27 -3.23 13.60
C ASP A 34 -2.31 -2.81 12.54
N LEU A 35 -3.51 -3.38 12.64
CA LEU A 35 -4.58 -3.18 11.67
C LEU A 35 -5.18 -1.78 11.77
N GLU A 36 -5.25 -1.19 12.97
CA GLU A 36 -5.80 0.15 13.15
C GLU A 36 -4.92 1.20 12.44
N SER A 37 -3.61 1.09 12.61
CA SER A 37 -2.61 1.92 11.94
C SER A 37 -2.72 1.83 10.41
N ALA A 38 -2.90 0.61 9.88
CA ALA A 38 -3.13 0.41 8.45
C ALA A 38 -4.41 1.13 7.97
N ARG A 39 -5.51 1.04 8.73
CA ARG A 39 -6.78 1.71 8.40
C ARG A 39 -6.63 3.23 8.43
N GLN A 40 -6.00 3.78 9.46
CA GLN A 40 -5.73 5.20 9.58
C GLN A 40 -4.88 5.72 8.41
N PHE A 41 -3.85 4.96 8.00
CA PHE A 41 -3.02 5.30 6.85
C PHE A 41 -3.83 5.38 5.55
N THR A 42 -4.66 4.37 5.25
CA THR A 42 -5.51 4.36 4.04
C THR A 42 -6.52 5.50 3.97
N GLN A 43 -6.89 6.06 5.12
CA GLN A 43 -7.85 7.17 5.24
C GLN A 43 -7.16 8.54 5.38
N SER A 44 -5.82 8.57 5.40
CA SER A 44 -5.08 9.78 5.69
C SER A 44 -5.12 10.80 4.54
N GLU A 45 -5.19 12.06 4.92
CA GLU A 45 -5.09 13.19 3.99
C GLU A 45 -3.75 13.18 3.24
N ASP A 46 -2.67 12.88 3.97
CA ASP A 46 -1.31 12.85 3.43
C ASP A 46 -1.16 11.82 2.31
N LEU A 47 -1.69 10.61 2.51
CA LEU A 47 -1.71 9.58 1.46
C LEU A 47 -2.53 10.05 0.25
N ARG A 48 -3.70 10.66 0.47
CA ARG A 48 -4.54 11.19 -0.62
C ARG A 48 -3.80 12.23 -1.45
N GLN A 49 -3.16 13.20 -0.80
CA GLN A 49 -2.41 14.26 -1.50
C GLN A 49 -1.20 13.70 -2.24
N THR A 50 -0.49 12.74 -1.64
CA THR A 50 0.63 12.06 -2.28
C THR A 50 0.19 11.31 -3.54
N MET A 51 -0.93 10.56 -3.47
CA MET A 51 -1.48 9.84 -4.63
C MET A 51 -1.92 10.81 -5.74
N GLN A 52 -2.58 11.91 -5.39
CA GLN A 52 -2.96 12.94 -6.36
C GLN A 52 -1.74 13.56 -7.05
N HIS A 53 -0.69 13.88 -6.28
CA HIS A 53 0.56 14.41 -6.84
C HIS A 53 1.27 13.41 -7.76
N ALA A 54 1.17 12.12 -7.44
CA ALA A 54 1.68 11.03 -8.27
C ALA A 54 0.84 10.77 -9.54
N GLY A 55 -0.29 11.47 -9.73
CA GLY A 55 -1.15 11.35 -10.91
C GLY A 55 -2.19 10.24 -10.82
N VAL A 56 -2.49 9.72 -9.63
CA VAL A 56 -3.59 8.78 -9.43
C VAL A 56 -4.92 9.52 -9.69
N VAL A 57 -5.67 9.04 -10.67
CA VAL A 57 -6.89 9.71 -11.18
C VAL A 57 -8.19 9.19 -10.56
N ASP A 58 -8.15 8.03 -9.91
CA ASP A 58 -9.33 7.39 -9.30
C ASP A 58 -9.07 7.00 -7.83
N GLN A 59 -10.12 6.69 -7.08
CA GLN A 59 -10.01 6.20 -5.72
C GLN A 59 -9.46 4.76 -5.72
N PRO A 60 -8.34 4.48 -5.03
CA PRO A 60 -7.83 3.12 -4.95
C PRO A 60 -8.70 2.25 -4.05
N ASP A 61 -8.86 0.99 -4.43
CA ASP A 61 -9.43 -0.03 -3.56
C ASP A 61 -8.45 -0.39 -2.43
N ALA A 62 -8.98 -0.55 -1.22
CA ALA A 62 -8.21 -0.94 -0.05
C ALA A 62 -8.67 -2.28 0.51
N TYR A 63 -7.78 -3.27 0.49
CA TYR A 63 -8.00 -4.59 1.08
C TYR A 63 -7.16 -4.74 2.35
N PHE A 64 -7.79 -5.23 3.42
CA PHE A 64 -7.11 -5.59 4.66
C PHE A 64 -7.07 -7.10 4.77
N LEU A 65 -5.85 -7.65 4.73
CA LEU A 65 -5.62 -9.08 4.56
C LEU A 65 -4.88 -9.63 5.79
N GLU A 66 -5.25 -10.84 6.20
CA GLU A 66 -4.44 -11.67 7.09
C GLU A 66 -3.80 -12.80 6.28
N VAL A 67 -2.61 -13.23 6.68
CA VAL A 67 -1.96 -14.39 6.06
C VAL A 67 -2.70 -15.64 6.54
N ALA A 68 -3.60 -16.17 5.70
CA ALA A 68 -4.36 -17.38 6.01
C ALA A 68 -3.50 -18.66 5.86
N ASP A 69 -2.58 -18.66 4.90
CA ASP A 69 -1.62 -19.73 4.68
C ASP A 69 -0.36 -19.15 4.02
N ARG A 70 0.80 -19.72 4.34
CA ARG A 70 2.07 -19.41 3.69
C ARG A 70 2.73 -20.73 3.30
N PRO A 71 2.63 -21.16 2.03
CA PRO A 71 3.27 -22.38 1.61
C PRO A 71 4.79 -22.28 1.84
N PRO A 72 5.46 -23.39 2.18
CA PRO A 72 6.91 -23.40 2.30
C PRO A 72 7.55 -23.00 0.96
N LEU A 73 8.63 -22.23 1.04
CA LEU A 73 9.44 -21.80 -0.10
C LEU A 73 10.07 -22.98 -0.85
#